data_AF-A0A812VDY0-F1
#
_entry.id   AF-A0A812VDY0-F1
#
_cell.length_a   1.000
_cell.length_b   1.000
_cell.length_c   1.000
_cell.angle_alpha   90.00
_cell.angle_beta   90.00
_cell.angle_gamma   90.00
#
_symmetry.space_group_name_H-M   'P 1'
#
loop_
_entity.id
_entity.type
_entity.pdbx_description
1 polymer ?
#
loop_
_entity_poly.entity_id
_entity_poly.type
_entity_poly.pdbx_seq_one_letter_code
_entity_poly.pdbx_strand_id
1 'polypeptide(L)'
;MLADTMSTVQESKGACALQTKMKKDGTAQFVTCSSQEIMCHDPATMTDTCHPKSTGCPVTCPAGEHVCHMPPSCDGCDGYNWCSSYTCSCPVYCGMDEVMCHDSTTMTDSCHPASTGCPITCPPGDHVCHMPPPCDGCEAHSYCSPSACPVYCGVDEVTCHVTCHDASTMTDSCHPASTGCPVMCHDSTTMTDSCHPKSTGKPDHIRGSNKYKSSCNQSVLLTFAAILLTLELDFVLLDAGSLSAMVLSILVSLITVRAMLADTMSTVQESKGACALQTKMKKDGTAQFVTCSSQEIMCHDPATMTDTCHPKSTGCPVTCPAGEHVCHMPPSCDGCDGYNWCSSYTCPVYCAMDEVMCHDSTTMTDTCSCPVYCGMDEVMCHDSTTMTDSCHPASTGCPITCPPGDHVCHMPPPCDGCEAHSYCSPSACPVYCGVDEVTCHVMCHDSTTMTDSCHPASTGCPITCPPGDQVCHMPPSCDGCQGHSYCSPGSCPVYCGIDEVMCHDSTTMTDSCHPKSTGCPVTCPPGDNVCHVPPPCDTCDGYSYCSPSSCPVHCGMDEVMCHDSTTMTDSCHPASTGCPVTCPPGDHVCHSPATCQGCHGYSWCSPTPCAI
;
A
#
# COMPACT_ATOMS: atom_id res chain seq x y z
N MET A 1 -9.65 45.79 -31.04
CA MET A 1 -8.56 45.16 -31.82
C MET A 1 -7.30 45.25 -30.98
N LEU A 2 -6.67 44.10 -30.73
CA LEU A 2 -5.68 43.77 -29.68
C LEU A 2 -6.28 43.36 -28.33
N ALA A 3 -6.77 42.12 -28.28
CA ALA A 3 -6.76 41.24 -27.12
C ALA A 3 -6.80 39.79 -27.66
N ASP A 4 -6.36 38.85 -26.82
CA ASP A 4 -6.43 37.39 -26.97
C ASP A 4 -5.19 36.69 -27.53
N THR A 5 -4.26 36.43 -26.60
CA THR A 5 -3.54 35.15 -26.59
C THR A 5 -3.31 34.77 -25.11
N MET A 6 -4.33 34.19 -24.48
CA MET A 6 -4.16 33.48 -23.21
C MET A 6 -3.88 32.01 -23.48
N SER A 7 -2.76 31.55 -22.92
CA SER A 7 -2.27 30.18 -22.96
C SER A 7 -3.15 29.27 -22.10
N THR A 8 -3.76 28.26 -22.70
CA THR A 8 -4.32 27.10 -22.00
C THR A 8 -3.17 26.17 -21.61
N VAL A 9 -2.88 26.10 -20.30
CA VAL A 9 -2.09 25.01 -19.73
C VAL A 9 -3.08 23.91 -19.33
N GLN A 10 -2.98 22.75 -19.98
CA GLN A 10 -3.83 21.60 -19.74
C GLN A 10 -3.05 20.61 -18.87
N GLU A 11 -3.52 20.35 -17.65
CA GLU A 11 -2.93 19.36 -16.74
C GLU A 11 -3.11 17.94 -17.31
N SER A 12 -2.00 17.27 -17.59
CA SER A 12 -1.96 15.83 -17.82
C SER A 12 -1.60 15.10 -16.52
N LYS A 13 -2.47 14.21 -16.05
CA LYS A 13 -2.22 13.32 -14.91
C LYS A 13 -1.12 12.31 -15.26
N GLY A 14 0.09 12.64 -14.84
CA GLY A 14 1.28 11.78 -14.79
C GLY A 14 2.37 12.59 -14.11
N ALA A 15 2.77 12.21 -12.89
CA ALA A 15 3.60 13.03 -12.01
C ALA A 15 5.03 13.20 -12.58
N CYS A 16 5.22 14.19 -13.43
CA CYS A 16 6.51 14.81 -13.69
C CYS A 16 6.57 16.11 -12.89
N ALA A 17 7.54 16.25 -11.99
CA ALA A 17 7.79 17.53 -11.33
C ALA A 17 8.38 18.51 -12.36
N LEU A 18 7.57 19.45 -12.85
CA LEU A 18 8.00 20.46 -13.81
C LEU A 18 8.38 21.74 -13.04
N GLN A 19 9.68 22.03 -12.91
CA GLN A 19 10.13 23.32 -12.40
C GLN A 19 10.53 24.24 -13.55
N THR A 20 10.01 25.47 -13.55
CA THR A 20 10.32 26.48 -14.56
C THR A 20 11.19 27.57 -13.93
N LYS A 21 12.41 27.75 -14.44
CA LYS A 21 13.29 28.86 -14.02
C LYS A 21 13.63 29.72 -15.23
N MET A 22 13.34 31.02 -15.15
CA MET A 22 13.74 32.00 -16.16
C MET A 22 15.21 32.39 -15.97
N LYS A 23 16.04 32.21 -16.99
CA LYS A 23 17.39 32.81 -17.01
C LYS A 23 17.28 34.33 -17.15
N LYS A 24 18.32 35.03 -16.68
CA LYS A 24 18.45 36.51 -16.75
C LYS A 24 18.47 37.06 -18.19
N ASP A 25 18.72 36.20 -19.19
CA ASP A 25 18.69 36.52 -20.63
C ASP A 25 17.32 36.25 -21.30
N GLY A 26 16.32 35.78 -20.54
CA GLY A 26 14.99 35.47 -21.06
C GLY A 26 14.84 34.10 -21.71
N THR A 27 15.89 33.26 -21.75
CA THR A 27 15.73 31.87 -22.21
C THR A 27 15.31 30.95 -21.07
N ALA A 28 14.13 30.35 -21.18
CA ALA A 28 13.70 29.27 -20.30
C ALA A 28 14.42 27.97 -20.72
N GLN A 29 15.15 27.37 -19.79
CA GLN A 29 15.67 26.01 -19.95
C GLN A 29 14.81 25.10 -19.08
N PHE A 30 14.13 24.15 -19.69
CA PHE A 30 13.30 23.18 -18.99
C PHE A 30 14.12 21.93 -18.77
N VAL A 31 14.21 21.49 -17.52
CA VAL A 31 14.75 20.19 -17.15
C VAL A 31 13.58 19.37 -16.63
N THR A 32 13.37 18.20 -17.20
CA THR A 32 12.32 17.26 -16.79
C THR A 32 13.00 15.96 -16.43
N CYS A 33 12.83 15.53 -15.19
CA CYS A 33 13.36 14.27 -14.69
C CYS A 33 12.28 13.18 -14.75
N SER A 34 12.70 11.94 -14.94
CA SER A 34 11.78 10.78 -14.86
C SER A 34 11.31 10.54 -13.41
N SER A 35 10.31 9.68 -13.23
CA SER A 35 9.81 9.33 -11.89
C SER A 35 10.83 8.59 -11.00
N GLN A 36 11.89 8.04 -11.60
CA GLN A 36 13.01 7.40 -10.90
C GLN A 36 14.21 8.33 -10.70
N GLU A 37 14.07 9.61 -11.05
CA GLU A 37 15.09 10.62 -10.90
C GLU A 37 14.62 11.76 -10.00
N ILE A 38 15.54 12.31 -9.21
CA ILE A 38 15.41 13.55 -8.46
C ILE A 38 16.05 14.69 -9.26
N MET A 39 15.40 15.85 -9.24
CA MET A 39 15.97 17.08 -9.78
C MET A 39 16.88 17.73 -8.74
N CYS A 40 18.14 17.91 -9.11
CA CYS A 40 19.20 18.42 -8.24
C CYS A 40 19.66 19.78 -8.72
N HIS A 41 19.62 20.76 -7.83
CA HIS A 41 20.12 22.09 -8.12
C HIS A 41 21.60 22.20 -7.75
N ASP A 42 22.46 22.48 -8.72
CA ASP A 42 23.86 22.83 -8.46
C ASP A 42 23.99 24.35 -8.25
N PRO A 43 24.23 24.82 -7.02
CA PRO A 43 24.34 26.24 -6.73
C PRO A 43 25.60 26.90 -7.32
N ALA A 44 26.64 26.12 -7.65
CA ALA A 44 27.88 26.64 -8.22
C ALA A 44 27.72 27.00 -9.70
N THR A 45 27.00 26.17 -10.45
CA THR A 45 26.76 26.36 -11.89
C THR A 45 25.40 27.00 -12.18
N MET A 46 24.51 27.07 -11.18
CA MET A 46 23.11 27.49 -11.32
C MET A 46 22.34 26.64 -12.33
N THR A 47 22.67 25.35 -12.45
CA THR A 47 21.99 24.40 -13.34
C THR A 47 21.25 23.33 -12.57
N ASP A 48 20.14 22.87 -13.14
CA ASP A 48 19.38 21.73 -12.64
C ASP A 48 19.78 20.48 -13.42
N THR A 49 20.09 19.39 -12.72
CA THR A 49 20.44 18.08 -13.31
C THR A 49 19.56 16.99 -12.72
N CYS A 50 19.26 15.95 -13.51
CA CYS A 50 18.54 14.78 -13.01
C CYS A 50 19.52 13.73 -12.52
N HIS A 51 19.27 13.18 -11.34
CA HIS A 51 20.05 12.09 -10.75
C HIS A 51 19.11 10.96 -10.30
N PRO A 52 19.54 9.69 -10.34
CA PRO A 52 18.72 8.60 -9.80
C PRO A 52 18.34 8.86 -8.34
N LYS A 53 17.07 8.60 -7.99
CA LYS A 53 16.59 8.74 -6.60
C LYS A 53 17.42 7.91 -5.62
N SER A 54 17.86 6.72 -6.02
CA SER A 54 18.74 5.86 -5.23
C SER A 54 20.09 6.47 -4.89
N THR A 55 20.62 7.38 -5.71
CA THR A 55 21.91 8.03 -5.47
C THR A 55 21.80 9.36 -4.73
N GLY A 56 20.62 9.98 -4.74
CA GLY A 56 20.41 11.34 -4.25
C GLY A 56 21.16 12.40 -5.06
N CYS A 57 21.04 13.66 -4.64
CA CYS A 57 21.70 14.78 -5.32
C CYS A 57 23.19 14.87 -4.99
N PRO A 58 24.09 15.05 -5.96
CA PRO A 58 25.52 15.17 -5.69
C PRO A 58 25.81 16.41 -4.85
N VAL A 59 26.63 16.26 -3.81
CA VAL A 59 27.11 17.37 -2.98
C VAL A 59 28.63 17.49 -3.09
N THR A 60 29.12 18.73 -3.15
CA THR A 60 30.56 19.01 -3.12
C THR A 60 30.93 19.46 -1.71
N CYS A 61 31.73 18.65 -1.02
CA CYS A 61 32.12 18.96 0.36
C CYS A 61 33.39 19.83 0.43
N PRO A 62 33.45 20.77 1.39
CA PRO A 62 34.67 21.51 1.69
C PRO A 62 35.86 20.60 2.02
N ALA A 63 37.07 21.16 1.89
CA ALA A 63 38.29 20.46 2.34
C ALA A 63 38.21 20.19 3.85
N GLY A 64 38.39 18.92 4.25
CA GLY A 64 38.20 18.49 5.64
C GLY A 64 36.88 17.75 5.89
N GLU A 65 36.03 17.63 4.88
CA GLU A 65 34.77 16.88 4.93
C GLU A 65 34.72 15.80 3.83
N HIS A 66 33.82 14.83 4.01
CA HIS A 66 33.49 13.79 3.03
C HIS A 66 31.98 13.72 2.82
N VAL A 67 31.58 13.15 1.69
CA VAL A 67 30.18 12.94 1.33
C VAL A 67 29.66 11.73 2.09
N CYS A 68 28.58 11.93 2.83
CA CYS A 68 27.74 10.87 3.38
C CYS A 68 26.49 10.70 2.52
N HIS A 69 25.99 9.47 2.49
CA HIS A 69 24.84 9.06 1.69
C HIS A 69 23.83 8.34 2.57
N MET A 70 22.55 8.66 2.37
CA MET A 70 21.41 7.95 2.93
C MET A 70 20.57 7.47 1.75
N PRO A 71 20.43 6.14 1.55
CA PRO A 71 19.57 5.62 0.50
C PRO A 71 18.10 5.96 0.78
N PRO A 72 17.22 5.88 -0.23
CA PRO A 72 15.78 6.05 -0.04
C PRO A 72 15.24 5.10 1.03
N SER A 73 14.46 5.64 1.98
CA SER A 73 13.81 4.85 3.04
C SER A 73 12.46 4.27 2.62
N CYS A 74 11.96 4.64 1.43
CA CYS A 74 10.67 4.17 0.91
C CYS A 74 10.71 4.04 -0.62
N ASP A 75 9.81 3.21 -1.18
CA ASP A 75 9.62 3.14 -2.63
C ASP A 75 9.11 4.49 -3.16
N GLY A 76 9.94 5.15 -3.96
CA GLY A 76 9.66 6.48 -4.50
C GLY A 76 10.16 7.65 -3.64
N CYS A 77 10.71 7.39 -2.44
CA CYS A 77 11.50 8.37 -1.70
C CYS A 77 12.81 8.70 -2.43
N ASP A 78 13.38 9.85 -2.09
CA ASP A 78 14.67 10.28 -2.62
C ASP A 78 15.79 9.93 -1.62
N GLY A 79 16.95 9.52 -2.13
CA GLY A 79 18.17 9.44 -1.35
C GLY A 79 18.75 10.82 -1.10
N TYR A 80 19.49 10.98 -0.02
CA TYR A 80 20.08 12.26 0.38
C TYR A 80 21.58 12.14 0.57
N ASN A 81 22.31 13.12 0.05
CA ASN A 81 23.74 13.25 0.31
C ASN A 81 23.99 14.52 1.14
N TRP A 82 24.91 14.45 2.09
CA TRP A 82 25.35 15.59 2.90
C TRP A 82 26.84 15.50 3.19
N CYS A 83 27.41 16.57 3.72
CA CYS A 83 28.82 16.60 4.09
C CYS A 83 28.99 16.34 5.59
N SER A 84 29.97 15.51 5.93
CA SER A 84 30.40 15.23 7.31
C SER A 84 31.90 15.46 7.45
N SER A 85 32.32 15.93 8.63
CA SER A 85 33.75 16.06 8.97
C SER A 85 34.45 14.69 8.88
N TYR A 86 35.71 14.64 8.41
CA TYR A 86 36.51 13.40 8.45
C TYR A 86 36.70 12.82 9.87
N THR A 87 36.43 13.60 10.92
CA THR A 87 36.48 13.14 12.31
C THR A 87 35.24 12.32 12.71
N CYS A 88 34.16 12.37 11.92
CA CYS A 88 32.90 11.70 12.18
C CYS A 88 32.56 10.78 11.02
N SER A 89 32.62 9.46 11.24
CA SER A 89 32.15 8.49 10.24
C SER A 89 30.70 8.79 9.85
N CYS A 90 30.35 8.62 8.58
CA CYS A 90 28.96 8.68 8.16
C CYS A 90 28.13 7.67 8.95
N PRO A 91 26.99 8.08 9.53
CA PRO A 91 26.00 7.13 10.01
C PRO A 91 25.64 6.18 8.86
N VAL A 92 25.58 4.90 9.17
CA VAL A 92 25.17 3.88 8.21
C VAL A 92 23.65 3.92 8.15
N TYR A 93 23.10 4.05 6.94
CA TYR A 93 21.68 3.95 6.67
C TYR A 93 21.49 2.85 5.64
N CYS A 94 20.62 1.89 5.94
CA CYS A 94 20.35 0.76 5.07
C CYS A 94 19.13 1.04 4.19
N GLY A 95 19.13 0.49 2.97
CA GLY A 95 17.96 0.56 2.10
C GLY A 95 16.79 -0.26 2.66
N MET A 96 15.60 -0.15 2.05
CA MET A 96 14.42 -0.92 2.49
C MET A 96 14.62 -2.43 2.48
N ASP A 97 15.46 -2.94 1.57
CA ASP A 97 15.75 -4.37 1.43
C ASP A 97 17.00 -4.79 2.21
N GLU A 98 17.46 -3.96 3.13
CA GLU A 98 18.67 -4.19 3.92
C GLU A 98 18.42 -3.98 5.42
N VAL A 99 18.99 -4.85 6.24
CA VAL A 99 19.01 -4.75 7.70
C VAL A 99 20.33 -4.15 8.17
N MET A 100 20.26 -3.29 9.19
CA MET A 100 21.44 -2.75 9.85
C MET A 100 22.01 -3.75 10.86
N CYS A 101 23.26 -4.11 10.67
CA CYS A 101 23.97 -5.12 11.44
C CYS A 101 25.13 -4.49 12.18
N HIS A 102 25.04 -4.53 13.51
CA HIS A 102 26.09 -4.07 14.39
C HIS A 102 27.11 -5.18 14.66
N ASP A 103 28.34 -5.01 14.18
CA ASP A 103 29.45 -5.89 14.56
C ASP A 103 30.03 -5.44 15.90
N SER A 104 29.64 -6.14 16.95
CA SER A 104 30.13 -5.91 18.32
C SER A 104 31.65 -6.06 18.49
N THR A 105 32.35 -6.73 17.57
CA THR A 105 33.80 -6.93 17.63
C THR A 105 34.57 -5.73 17.09
N THR A 106 34.09 -5.14 16.01
CA THR A 106 34.69 -3.95 15.38
C THR A 106 34.04 -2.64 15.86
N MET A 107 32.89 -2.72 16.53
CA MET A 107 32.02 -1.59 16.86
C MET A 107 31.61 -0.80 15.62
N THR A 108 31.30 -1.49 14.52
CA THR A 108 30.88 -0.87 13.25
C THR A 108 29.52 -1.40 12.81
N ASP A 109 28.69 -0.51 12.31
CA ASP A 109 27.43 -0.87 11.65
C ASP A 109 27.67 -1.17 10.17
N SER A 110 26.91 -2.09 9.61
CA SER A 110 26.97 -2.50 8.21
C SER A 110 25.58 -2.90 7.71
N CYS A 111 25.30 -2.70 6.42
CA CYS A 111 24.03 -3.10 5.83
C CYS A 111 24.17 -4.47 5.16
N HIS A 112 23.20 -5.34 5.41
CA HIS A 112 23.11 -6.66 4.79
C HIS A 112 21.71 -6.85 4.20
N PRO A 113 21.53 -7.60 3.10
CA PRO A 113 20.21 -7.86 2.57
C PRO A 113 19.27 -8.43 3.65
N ALA A 114 18.07 -7.87 3.78
CA ALA A 114 17.06 -8.28 4.77
C ALA A 114 16.71 -9.77 4.62
N SER A 115 16.78 -10.30 3.40
CA SER A 115 16.59 -11.74 3.11
C SER A 115 17.69 -12.64 3.69
N THR A 116 18.89 -12.11 3.93
CA THR A 116 20.01 -12.86 4.52
C THR A 116 20.16 -12.64 6.02
N GLY A 117 19.68 -11.50 6.53
CA GLY A 117 19.86 -11.11 7.92
C GLY A 117 21.30 -10.74 8.26
N CYS A 118 21.57 -10.45 9.53
CA CYS A 118 22.91 -10.09 9.96
C CYS A 118 23.86 -11.29 10.04
N PRO A 119 25.10 -11.16 9.54
CA PRO A 119 26.11 -12.20 9.72
C PRO A 119 26.44 -12.33 11.20
N ILE A 120 26.49 -13.57 11.68
CA ILE A 120 26.89 -13.89 13.05
C ILE A 120 28.10 -14.81 13.04
N THR A 121 28.98 -14.65 14.04
CA THR A 121 30.07 -15.59 14.29
C THR A 121 29.71 -16.46 15.48
N CYS A 122 29.59 -17.77 15.26
CA CYS A 122 29.26 -18.72 16.32
C CYS A 122 30.51 -19.30 17.00
N PRO A 123 30.40 -19.71 18.28
CA PRO A 123 31.45 -20.45 18.95
C PRO A 123 31.85 -21.72 18.17
N PRO A 124 33.13 -22.16 18.27
CA PRO A 124 33.55 -23.40 17.64
C PRO A 124 32.71 -24.59 18.11
N GLY A 125 32.01 -25.24 17.18
CA GLY A 125 31.12 -26.38 17.44
C GLY A 125 29.64 -26.08 17.26
N ASP A 126 29.25 -24.80 17.27
CA ASP A 126 27.86 -24.39 17.00
C ASP A 126 27.64 -24.17 15.50
N HIS A 127 26.41 -24.37 15.05
CA HIS A 127 25.94 -24.12 13.70
C HIS A 127 25.37 -22.70 13.58
N VAL A 128 25.70 -22.00 12.49
CA VAL A 128 25.02 -20.76 12.10
C VAL A 128 23.70 -21.16 11.45
N CYS A 129 22.59 -20.88 12.12
CA CYS A 129 21.26 -21.17 11.62
C CYS A 129 20.63 -19.90 11.08
N HIS A 130 20.01 -20.03 9.91
CA HIS A 130 19.33 -18.94 9.22
C HIS A 130 17.83 -19.21 9.24
N MET A 131 17.07 -18.24 9.72
CA MET A 131 15.62 -18.21 9.67
C MET A 131 15.20 -17.17 8.63
N PRO A 132 14.62 -17.60 7.48
CA PRO A 132 14.16 -16.68 6.46
C PRO A 132 13.03 -15.77 7.00
N PRO A 133 12.76 -14.64 6.33
CA PRO A 133 11.72 -13.72 6.78
C PRO A 133 10.35 -14.42 6.79
N PRO A 134 9.55 -14.27 7.86
CA PRO A 134 8.21 -14.86 7.93
C PRO A 134 7.16 -14.09 7.11
N CYS A 135 7.50 -12.93 6.55
CA CYS A 135 6.59 -12.07 5.78
C CYS A 135 7.36 -11.18 4.80
N ASP A 136 6.67 -10.63 3.80
CA ASP A 136 7.19 -9.55 2.95
C ASP A 136 7.46 -8.30 3.80
N GLY A 137 8.70 -7.82 3.81
CA GLY A 137 9.15 -6.70 4.65
C GLY A 137 9.62 -7.09 6.06
N CYS A 138 9.52 -8.37 6.45
CA CYS A 138 10.17 -8.87 7.66
C CYS A 138 11.69 -9.06 7.44
N GLU A 139 12.46 -9.03 8.52
CA GLU A 139 13.91 -9.32 8.48
C GLU A 139 14.18 -10.81 8.71
N ALA A 140 15.15 -11.37 7.99
CA ALA A 140 15.67 -12.69 8.29
C ALA A 140 16.59 -12.62 9.52
N HIS A 141 16.58 -13.67 10.33
CA HIS A 141 17.41 -13.74 11.54
C HIS A 141 18.39 -14.90 11.47
N SER A 142 19.65 -14.62 11.78
CA SER A 142 20.66 -15.64 12.00
C SER A 142 20.88 -15.86 13.50
N TYR A 143 21.00 -17.10 13.95
CA TYR A 143 21.30 -17.45 15.35
C TYR A 143 22.25 -18.65 15.46
N CYS A 144 22.96 -18.74 16.59
CA CYS A 144 23.84 -19.88 16.86
C CYS A 144 23.08 -21.01 17.54
N SER A 145 23.29 -22.24 17.07
CA SER A 145 22.67 -23.43 17.63
C SER A 145 23.71 -24.53 17.87
N PRO A 146 23.77 -25.14 19.07
CA PRO A 146 24.64 -26.29 19.32
C PRO A 146 24.17 -27.58 18.60
N SER A 147 22.94 -27.57 18.06
CA SER A 147 22.38 -28.66 17.23
C SER A 147 22.24 -28.23 15.77
N ALA A 148 22.16 -29.21 14.87
CA ALA A 148 21.87 -28.96 13.45
C ALA A 148 20.64 -28.06 13.29
N CYS A 149 20.70 -27.15 12.32
CA CYS A 149 19.68 -26.13 12.16
C CYS A 149 18.33 -26.75 11.77
N PRO A 150 17.24 -26.36 12.44
CA PRO A 150 15.91 -26.71 11.97
C PRO A 150 15.68 -26.10 10.58
N VAL A 151 14.98 -26.84 9.72
CA VAL A 151 14.67 -26.40 8.36
C VAL A 151 13.45 -25.49 8.42
N TYR A 152 13.65 -24.20 8.16
CA TYR A 152 12.59 -23.22 7.99
C TYR A 152 12.38 -22.97 6.50
N CYS A 153 11.14 -23.13 6.04
CA CYS A 153 10.76 -22.85 4.66
C CYS A 153 10.15 -21.45 4.57
N GLY A 154 10.42 -20.75 3.46
CA GLY A 154 9.84 -19.43 3.22
C GLY A 154 8.31 -19.48 3.09
N VAL A 155 7.66 -18.30 3.07
CA VAL A 155 6.19 -18.18 2.97
C VAL A 155 5.60 -18.85 1.73
N ASP A 156 6.39 -18.98 0.66
CA ASP A 156 6.00 -19.64 -0.58
C ASP A 156 6.47 -21.09 -0.69
N GLU A 157 6.97 -21.68 0.40
CA GLU A 157 7.51 -23.02 0.46
C GLU A 157 6.83 -23.87 1.53
N VAL A 158 6.76 -25.19 1.28
CA VAL A 158 6.25 -26.17 2.24
C VAL A 158 7.39 -27.05 2.73
N THR A 159 7.44 -27.28 4.05
CA THR A 159 8.36 -28.23 4.66
C THR A 159 7.93 -29.65 4.33
N CYS A 160 8.79 -30.40 3.66
CA CYS A 160 8.56 -31.78 3.29
C CYS A 160 9.43 -32.69 4.14
N HIS A 161 8.77 -33.49 4.98
CA HIS A 161 9.42 -34.57 5.72
C HIS A 161 9.61 -35.79 4.81
N VAL A 162 10.86 -36.10 4.47
CA VAL A 162 11.17 -37.34 3.73
C VAL A 162 11.46 -38.45 4.72
N THR A 163 10.50 -39.38 4.88
CA THR A 163 10.73 -40.62 5.64
C THR A 163 11.23 -41.73 4.71
N CYS A 164 12.55 -41.92 4.66
CA CYS A 164 13.13 -43.13 4.08
C CYS A 164 13.07 -44.29 5.09
N HIS A 165 12.82 -45.51 4.61
CA HIS A 165 12.51 -46.68 5.45
C HIS A 165 13.73 -47.27 6.23
N ASP A 166 14.89 -46.63 6.19
CA ASP A 166 16.03 -46.90 7.07
C ASP A 166 16.17 -45.77 8.09
N ALA A 167 15.79 -46.05 9.33
CA ALA A 167 15.49 -45.12 10.42
C ALA A 167 16.69 -44.32 11.00
N SER A 168 17.70 -43.95 10.21
CA SER A 168 18.90 -43.26 10.71
C SER A 168 19.17 -41.87 10.15
N THR A 169 18.45 -41.41 9.12
CA THR A 169 18.57 -40.03 8.61
C THR A 169 17.21 -39.51 8.17
N MET A 170 16.56 -38.74 9.03
CA MET A 170 15.45 -37.87 8.62
C MET A 170 16.06 -36.55 8.13
N THR A 171 15.75 -36.14 6.91
CA THR A 171 16.11 -34.83 6.37
C THR A 171 14.86 -34.13 5.89
N ASP A 172 14.67 -32.92 6.40
CA ASP A 172 13.59 -32.05 5.98
C ASP A 172 14.06 -31.20 4.80
N SER A 173 13.19 -30.95 3.82
CA SER A 173 13.52 -30.12 2.65
C SER A 173 12.37 -29.18 2.32
N CYS A 174 12.70 -27.99 1.81
CA CYS A 174 11.71 -27.02 1.36
C CYS A 174 11.40 -27.22 -0.13
N HIS A 175 10.12 -27.12 -0.49
CA HIS A 175 9.65 -27.14 -1.87
C HIS A 175 8.66 -26.01 -2.12
N PRO A 176 8.59 -25.42 -3.33
CA PRO A 176 7.60 -24.39 -3.61
C PRO A 176 6.17 -24.90 -3.33
N ALA A 177 5.38 -24.10 -2.62
CA ALA A 177 4.00 -24.42 -2.24
C ALA A 177 3.13 -24.72 -3.45
N SER A 178 3.42 -24.09 -4.60
CA SER A 178 2.77 -24.33 -5.89
C SER A 178 2.98 -25.76 -6.44
N THR A 179 4.08 -26.40 -6.07
CA THR A 179 4.41 -27.80 -6.46
C THR A 179 4.02 -28.83 -5.40
N GLY A 180 3.94 -28.43 -4.13
CA GLY A 180 3.72 -29.35 -3.00
C GLY A 180 4.88 -30.34 -2.79
N CYS A 181 4.79 -31.18 -1.76
CA CYS A 181 5.82 -32.18 -1.49
C CYS A 181 5.83 -33.30 -2.55
N PRO A 182 6.97 -33.61 -3.18
CA PRO A 182 7.06 -34.73 -4.10
C PRO A 182 6.78 -36.05 -3.37
N VAL A 183 5.76 -36.78 -3.82
CA VAL A 183 5.49 -38.13 -3.32
C VAL A 183 6.48 -39.09 -3.98
N MET A 184 7.49 -39.52 -3.24
CA MET A 184 8.34 -40.64 -3.67
C MET A 184 7.57 -41.95 -3.51
N CYS A 185 7.06 -42.50 -4.62
CA CYS A 185 6.64 -43.89 -4.67
C CYS A 185 7.86 -44.74 -5.04
N HIS A 186 8.43 -45.43 -4.06
CA HIS A 186 9.47 -46.41 -4.33
C HIS A 186 8.84 -47.67 -4.94
N ASP A 187 9.06 -47.92 -6.24
CA ASP A 187 8.76 -49.23 -6.82
C ASP A 187 9.84 -50.21 -6.36
N SER A 188 9.44 -51.19 -5.54
CA SER A 188 10.34 -52.20 -4.96
C SER A 188 10.94 -53.16 -6.00
N THR A 189 10.56 -53.05 -7.27
CA THR A 189 10.97 -54.01 -8.30
C THR A 189 12.07 -53.53 -9.25
N THR A 190 12.39 -52.23 -9.33
CA THR A 190 13.27 -51.72 -10.40
C THR A 190 14.50 -50.91 -9.96
N MET A 191 14.63 -50.49 -8.71
CA MET A 191 15.77 -49.65 -8.24
C MET A 191 16.10 -48.47 -9.19
N THR A 192 15.07 -47.83 -9.75
CA THR A 192 15.24 -46.62 -10.55
C THR A 192 14.17 -45.60 -10.17
N ASP A 193 14.61 -44.46 -9.65
CA ASP A 193 13.74 -43.34 -9.31
C ASP A 193 13.27 -42.62 -10.58
N SER A 194 11.99 -42.28 -10.66
CA SER A 194 11.43 -41.50 -11.76
C SER A 194 10.34 -40.56 -11.25
N CYS A 195 10.48 -39.27 -11.53
CA CYS A 195 9.52 -38.24 -11.13
C CYS A 195 8.40 -38.08 -12.16
N HIS A 196 7.14 -38.08 -11.72
CA HIS A 196 5.98 -37.67 -12.53
C HIS A 196 5.15 -36.60 -11.82
N PRO A 197 4.71 -35.53 -12.51
CA PRO A 197 3.81 -34.53 -11.93
C PRO A 197 2.39 -35.10 -11.79
N LYS A 198 1.79 -34.88 -10.63
CA LYS A 198 0.43 -35.34 -10.28
C LYS A 198 -0.59 -34.29 -10.76
N SER A 199 -1.33 -34.59 -11.83
CA SER A 199 -2.51 -33.81 -12.22
C SER A 199 -3.66 -34.09 -11.26
N THR A 200 -4.26 -33.06 -10.68
CA THR A 200 -5.46 -33.14 -9.85
C THR A 200 -6.68 -33.53 -10.70
N GLY A 201 -7.12 -34.79 -10.58
CA GLY A 201 -8.34 -35.30 -11.20
C GLY A 201 -9.44 -35.54 -10.17
N LYS A 202 -10.56 -34.82 -10.29
CA LYS A 202 -11.87 -35.17 -9.72
C LYS A 202 -12.62 -36.02 -10.78
N PRO A 203 -13.46 -37.01 -10.42
CA PRO A 203 -13.94 -38.00 -11.37
C PRO A 203 -15.26 -37.55 -12.01
N ASP A 204 -15.35 -37.61 -13.34
CA ASP A 204 -16.63 -37.66 -14.04
C ASP A 204 -16.58 -38.46 -15.35
N HIS A 205 -17.75 -39.03 -15.66
CA HIS A 205 -18.02 -40.07 -16.63
C HIS A 205 -17.72 -39.72 -18.11
N ILE A 206 -17.25 -40.77 -18.81
CA ILE A 206 -17.07 -41.03 -20.25
C ILE A 206 -18.05 -40.31 -21.22
N ARG A 207 -17.52 -39.59 -22.22
CA ARG A 207 -17.60 -39.84 -23.69
C ARG A 207 -17.59 -38.52 -24.51
N GLY A 208 -16.62 -38.36 -25.41
CA GLY A 208 -16.77 -37.44 -26.56
C GLY A 208 -15.52 -36.65 -26.96
N SER A 209 -14.81 -37.16 -27.96
CA SER A 209 -13.66 -36.55 -28.62
C SER A 209 -13.95 -35.17 -29.23
N ASN A 210 -13.07 -34.18 -29.03
CA ASN A 210 -12.73 -33.21 -30.08
C ASN A 210 -11.36 -32.54 -29.84
N LYS A 211 -10.58 -32.48 -30.92
CA LYS A 211 -9.25 -31.88 -31.01
C LYS A 211 -9.35 -30.35 -30.96
N TYR A 212 -8.58 -29.71 -30.09
CA TYR A 212 -8.15 -28.31 -30.28
C TYR A 212 -6.62 -28.25 -30.29
N LYS A 213 -6.08 -27.80 -31.43
CA LYS A 213 -4.69 -27.38 -31.58
C LYS A 213 -4.54 -26.02 -30.91
N SER A 214 -3.71 -25.94 -29.87
CA SER A 214 -3.07 -24.70 -29.45
C SER A 214 -1.69 -24.66 -30.10
N SER A 215 -1.45 -23.68 -30.97
CA SER A 215 -0.17 -23.39 -31.59
C SER A 215 0.09 -21.90 -31.40
N CYS A 216 0.88 -21.55 -30.40
CA CYS A 216 1.54 -20.25 -30.33
C CYS A 216 2.91 -20.42 -29.64
N ASN A 217 3.94 -19.84 -30.25
CA ASN A 217 5.32 -19.69 -29.77
C ASN A 217 6.26 -20.91 -29.68
N GLN A 218 6.45 -21.64 -30.79
CA GLN A 218 7.64 -22.49 -30.98
C GLN A 218 8.53 -22.13 -32.19
N SER A 219 8.09 -21.29 -33.12
CA SER A 219 8.86 -21.02 -34.36
C SER A 219 10.11 -20.14 -34.19
N VAL A 220 10.18 -19.28 -33.18
CA VAL A 220 11.32 -18.35 -33.02
C VAL A 220 12.53 -19.06 -32.42
N LEU A 221 12.33 -19.98 -31.47
CA LEU A 221 13.42 -20.75 -30.86
C LEU A 221 14.04 -21.78 -31.82
N LEU A 222 13.20 -22.42 -32.66
CA LEU A 222 13.67 -23.40 -33.65
C LEU A 222 14.53 -22.77 -34.75
N THR A 223 14.27 -21.50 -35.09
CA THR A 223 15.06 -20.78 -36.09
C THR A 223 16.44 -20.39 -35.56
N PHE A 224 16.54 -20.00 -34.27
CA PHE A 224 17.82 -19.71 -33.62
C PHE A 224 18.68 -20.96 -33.42
N ALA A 225 18.08 -22.08 -33.03
CA ALA A 225 18.80 -23.35 -32.89
C ALA A 225 19.34 -23.86 -34.23
N ALA A 226 18.60 -23.68 -35.33
CA ALA A 226 19.05 -24.06 -36.67
C ALA A 226 20.23 -23.20 -37.19
N ILE A 227 20.29 -21.92 -36.83
CA ILE A 227 21.40 -21.01 -37.18
C ILE A 227 22.66 -21.35 -36.36
N LEU A 228 22.52 -21.72 -35.09
CA LEU A 228 23.65 -22.17 -34.26
C LEU A 228 24.20 -23.52 -34.72
N LEU A 229 23.33 -24.47 -35.09
CA LEU A 229 23.74 -25.78 -35.62
C LEU A 229 24.41 -25.71 -36.99
N THR A 230 24.06 -24.73 -37.83
CA THR A 230 24.74 -24.52 -39.12
C THR A 230 26.13 -23.89 -38.96
N LEU A 231 26.35 -23.08 -37.91
CA LEU A 231 27.66 -22.50 -37.62
C LEU A 231 28.66 -23.51 -37.01
N GLU A 232 28.19 -24.53 -36.28
CA GLU A 232 29.09 -25.58 -35.75
C GLU A 232 29.54 -26.60 -36.81
N LEU A 233 28.73 -26.82 -37.85
CA LEU A 233 29.04 -27.82 -38.90
C LEU A 233 30.09 -27.35 -39.91
N ASP A 234 30.23 -26.05 -40.14
CA ASP A 234 31.27 -25.49 -41.02
C ASP A 234 32.67 -25.46 -40.38
N PHE A 235 32.78 -25.72 -39.07
CA PHE A 235 34.06 -25.68 -38.35
C PHE A 235 34.91 -26.95 -38.50
N VAL A 236 34.35 -28.05 -38.99
CA VAL A 236 35.01 -29.37 -39.01
C VAL A 236 35.70 -29.70 -40.34
N LEU A 237 35.53 -28.87 -41.38
CA LEU A 237 36.11 -29.12 -42.70
C LEU A 237 36.72 -27.84 -43.29
N LEU A 238 37.91 -27.41 -42.83
CA LEU A 238 38.73 -26.50 -43.63
C LEU A 238 40.23 -26.60 -43.33
N ASP A 239 40.93 -26.98 -44.40
CA ASP A 239 42.38 -27.01 -44.54
C ASP A 239 42.96 -25.57 -44.57
N ALA A 240 44.21 -25.41 -44.12
CA ALA A 240 44.83 -24.19 -43.62
C ALA A 240 45.09 -23.02 -44.61
N GLY A 241 44.30 -22.86 -45.67
CA GLY A 241 44.59 -21.95 -46.79
C GLY A 241 43.77 -20.65 -46.91
N SER A 242 42.69 -20.44 -46.15
CA SER A 242 41.75 -19.33 -46.44
C SER A 242 41.16 -18.62 -45.22
N LEU A 243 42.02 -18.27 -44.25
CA LEU A 243 41.57 -17.54 -43.04
C LEU A 243 41.02 -16.13 -43.36
N SER A 244 41.54 -15.45 -44.38
CA SER A 244 41.17 -14.05 -44.68
C SER A 244 39.75 -13.90 -45.22
N ALA A 245 39.23 -14.86 -45.98
CA ALA A 245 37.88 -14.79 -46.52
C ALA A 245 36.83 -15.13 -45.46
N MET A 246 37.16 -16.04 -44.55
CA MET A 246 36.28 -16.46 -43.45
C MET A 246 36.07 -15.35 -42.43
N VAL A 247 37.14 -14.63 -42.06
CA VAL A 247 37.08 -13.49 -41.15
C VAL A 247 36.21 -12.36 -41.74
N LEU A 248 36.32 -12.11 -43.05
CA LEU A 248 35.49 -11.10 -43.71
C LEU A 248 34.01 -11.51 -43.74
N SER A 249 33.71 -12.78 -43.98
CA SER A 249 32.33 -13.29 -43.98
C SER A 249 31.69 -13.23 -42.59
N ILE A 250 32.45 -13.55 -41.53
CA ILE A 250 31.98 -13.47 -40.14
C ILE A 250 31.73 -12.00 -39.74
N LEU A 251 32.61 -11.08 -40.12
CA LEU A 251 32.43 -9.64 -39.88
C LEU A 251 31.20 -9.09 -40.59
N VAL A 252 30.96 -9.47 -41.85
CA VAL A 252 29.77 -9.03 -42.60
C VAL A 252 28.49 -9.59 -41.97
N SER A 253 28.48 -10.86 -41.55
CA SER A 253 27.32 -11.44 -40.85
C SER A 253 27.06 -10.75 -39.50
N LEU A 254 28.10 -10.44 -38.72
CA LEU A 254 27.95 -9.73 -37.43
C LEU A 254 27.44 -8.30 -37.61
N ILE A 255 27.89 -7.59 -38.64
CA ILE A 255 27.40 -6.24 -38.96
C ILE A 255 25.93 -6.28 -39.39
N THR A 256 25.54 -7.28 -40.19
CA THR A 256 24.17 -7.43 -40.67
C THR A 256 23.21 -7.81 -39.52
N VAL A 257 23.64 -8.67 -38.60
CA VAL A 257 22.87 -9.02 -37.39
C VAL A 257 22.74 -7.82 -36.45
N ARG A 258 23.78 -6.99 -36.28
CA ARG A 258 23.69 -5.74 -35.51
C ARG A 258 22.73 -4.72 -36.15
N ALA A 259 22.72 -4.61 -37.47
CA ALA A 259 21.79 -3.72 -38.17
C ALA A 259 20.32 -4.17 -37.98
N MET A 260 20.06 -5.48 -38.03
CA MET A 260 18.71 -6.02 -37.78
C MET A 260 18.29 -5.92 -36.30
N LEU A 261 19.21 -6.06 -35.34
CA LEU A 261 18.90 -5.84 -33.92
C LEU A 261 18.63 -4.35 -33.61
N ALA A 262 19.33 -3.43 -34.26
CA ALA A 262 19.11 -1.99 -34.07
C ALA A 262 17.74 -1.54 -34.59
N ASP A 263 17.28 -2.08 -35.73
CA ASP A 263 15.93 -1.80 -36.24
C ASP A 263 14.82 -2.46 -35.41
N THR A 264 15.10 -3.61 -34.78
CA THR A 264 14.09 -4.32 -33.96
C THR A 264 13.99 -3.76 -32.54
N MET A 265 15.07 -3.16 -31.99
CA MET A 265 15.04 -2.53 -30.67
C MET A 265 14.58 -1.06 -30.68
N SER A 266 14.45 -0.41 -31.84
CA SER A 266 13.92 0.96 -31.92
C SER A 266 12.38 1.06 -31.83
N THR A 267 11.65 -0.05 -31.87
CA THR A 267 10.17 -0.05 -31.87
C THR A 267 9.53 -0.64 -30.61
N VAL A 268 10.30 -0.92 -29.56
CA VAL A 268 9.75 -1.34 -28.25
C VAL A 268 10.40 -0.51 -27.15
N GLN A 269 9.97 0.75 -27.04
CA GLN A 269 10.14 1.54 -25.83
C GLN A 269 8.79 2.15 -25.46
N GLU A 270 8.40 1.91 -24.21
CA GLU A 270 7.08 2.16 -23.65
C GLU A 270 6.61 3.61 -23.81
N SER A 271 5.46 3.80 -24.46
CA SER A 271 4.64 5.00 -24.33
C SER A 271 3.40 4.66 -23.50
N LYS A 272 3.48 4.81 -22.18
CA LYS A 272 2.30 4.97 -21.32
C LYS A 272 2.03 6.47 -21.18
N GLY A 273 0.92 6.94 -21.75
CA GLY A 273 0.40 8.29 -21.51
C GLY A 273 0.30 9.22 -22.72
N ALA A 274 -0.32 8.78 -23.82
CA ALA A 274 -0.97 9.63 -24.82
C ALA A 274 -1.92 8.75 -25.65
N CYS A 275 -3.02 9.32 -26.14
CA CYS A 275 -4.11 8.68 -26.91
C CYS A 275 -3.72 7.35 -27.57
N ALA A 276 -4.46 6.28 -27.28
CA ALA A 276 -4.31 4.99 -27.95
C ALA A 276 -4.55 5.15 -29.46
N LEU A 277 -3.47 5.45 -30.20
CA LEU A 277 -3.42 5.41 -31.65
C LEU A 277 -3.31 3.95 -32.05
N GLN A 278 -4.45 3.26 -32.17
CA GLN A 278 -4.49 1.98 -32.86
C GLN A 278 -4.22 2.23 -34.34
N THR A 279 -3.02 1.85 -34.81
CA THR A 279 -2.64 1.95 -36.22
C THR A 279 -2.97 0.65 -36.93
N LYS A 280 -3.93 0.69 -37.86
CA LYS A 280 -4.15 -0.38 -38.84
C LYS A 280 -4.02 0.20 -40.25
N MET A 281 -2.99 -0.21 -40.98
CA MET A 281 -2.79 0.23 -42.37
C MET A 281 -3.89 -0.34 -43.28
N LYS A 282 -4.66 0.54 -43.94
CA LYS A 282 -5.44 0.15 -45.13
C LYS A 282 -4.47 -0.17 -46.28
N LYS A 283 -4.85 -1.15 -47.11
CA LYS A 283 -4.08 -1.65 -48.27
C LYS A 283 -3.81 -0.58 -49.35
N ASP A 284 -4.40 0.60 -49.22
CA ASP A 284 -4.43 1.64 -50.26
C ASP A 284 -3.60 2.90 -49.90
N GLY A 285 -2.89 2.90 -48.77
CA GLY A 285 -1.87 3.91 -48.45
C GLY A 285 -2.37 5.25 -47.87
N THR A 286 -3.67 5.50 -47.76
CA THR A 286 -4.23 6.66 -47.05
C THR A 286 -4.72 6.29 -45.66
N ALA A 287 -3.99 6.72 -44.61
CA ALA A 287 -4.44 6.63 -43.23
C ALA A 287 -5.45 7.74 -42.94
N GLN A 288 -6.64 7.38 -42.49
CA GLN A 288 -7.64 8.32 -41.99
C GLN A 288 -7.69 8.12 -40.47
N PHE A 289 -7.31 9.16 -39.72
CA PHE A 289 -7.29 9.13 -38.26
C PHE A 289 -8.64 9.62 -37.74
N VAL A 290 -9.27 8.83 -36.88
CA VAL A 290 -10.48 9.22 -36.14
C VAL A 290 -10.07 9.42 -34.69
N THR A 291 -10.33 10.61 -34.15
CA THR A 291 -10.08 10.94 -32.74
C THR A 291 -11.41 11.26 -32.09
N CYS A 292 -11.76 10.55 -31.01
CA CYS A 292 -12.99 10.74 -30.25
C CYS A 292 -12.74 11.65 -29.04
N SER A 293 -13.77 12.37 -28.58
CA SER A 293 -13.71 13.15 -27.34
C SER A 293 -13.70 12.25 -26.09
N SER A 294 -13.42 12.82 -24.91
CA SER A 294 -13.41 12.06 -23.64
C SER A 294 -14.79 11.50 -23.24
N GLN A 295 -15.87 12.00 -23.84
CA GLN A 295 -17.25 11.55 -23.64
C GLN A 295 -17.71 10.55 -24.72
N GLU A 296 -16.79 10.15 -25.61
CA GLU A 296 -17.06 9.24 -26.73
C GLU A 296 -16.16 8.00 -26.67
N ILE A 297 -16.69 6.88 -27.11
CA ILE A 297 -15.99 5.62 -27.35
C ILE A 297 -15.76 5.46 -28.86
N MET A 298 -14.58 4.95 -29.23
CA MET A 298 -14.28 4.57 -30.62
C MET A 298 -14.86 3.19 -30.91
N CYS A 299 -15.74 3.12 -31.89
CA CYS A 299 -16.44 1.91 -32.29
C CYS A 299 -15.97 1.47 -33.67
N HIS A 300 -15.52 0.21 -33.76
CA HIS A 300 -15.12 -0.38 -35.02
C HIS A 300 -16.31 -1.08 -35.67
N ASP A 301 -16.72 -0.65 -36.86
CA ASP A 301 -17.71 -1.37 -37.66
C ASP A 301 -17.01 -2.41 -38.55
N PRO A 302 -17.13 -3.72 -38.25
CA PRO A 302 -16.48 -4.76 -39.04
C PRO A 302 -17.06 -4.90 -40.46
N ALA A 303 -18.28 -4.42 -40.72
CA ALA A 303 -18.92 -4.51 -42.03
C ALA A 303 -18.35 -3.48 -43.02
N THR A 304 -18.05 -2.27 -42.54
CA THR A 304 -17.53 -1.17 -43.35
C THR A 304 -16.03 -0.96 -43.19
N MET A 305 -15.41 -1.58 -42.18
CA MET A 305 -14.01 -1.37 -41.79
C MET A 305 -13.73 0.12 -41.53
N THR A 306 -14.65 0.80 -40.85
CA THR A 306 -14.52 2.19 -40.43
C THR A 306 -14.66 2.33 -38.91
N ASP A 307 -13.89 3.24 -38.34
CA ASP A 307 -14.00 3.62 -36.94
C ASP A 307 -14.90 4.86 -36.82
N THR A 308 -15.89 4.82 -35.93
CA THR A 308 -16.80 5.93 -35.64
C THR A 308 -16.82 6.23 -34.14
N CYS A 309 -17.02 7.50 -33.77
CA CYS A 309 -17.17 7.89 -32.37
C CYS A 309 -18.64 7.84 -31.96
N HIS A 310 -18.92 7.23 -30.81
CA HIS A 310 -20.27 7.17 -30.22
C HIS A 310 -20.23 7.63 -28.75
N PRO A 311 -21.29 8.23 -28.20
CA PRO A 311 -21.33 8.60 -26.79
C PRO A 311 -21.12 7.39 -25.89
N LYS A 312 -20.31 7.54 -24.84
CA LYS A 312 -20.05 6.48 -23.85
C LYS A 312 -21.34 5.97 -23.20
N SER A 313 -22.33 6.84 -22.97
CA SER A 313 -23.63 6.45 -22.41
C SER A 313 -24.41 5.50 -23.29
N THR A 314 -24.26 5.58 -24.62
CA THR A 314 -24.98 4.70 -25.56
C THR A 314 -24.20 3.43 -25.92
N GLY A 315 -22.88 3.43 -25.74
CA GLY A 315 -22.01 2.34 -26.23
C GLY A 315 -21.96 2.23 -27.75
N CYS A 316 -21.21 1.23 -28.24
CA CYS A 316 -21.06 1.01 -29.68
C CYS A 316 -22.31 0.37 -30.31
N PRO A 317 -22.81 0.87 -31.46
CA PRO A 317 -23.97 0.28 -32.11
C PRO A 317 -23.68 -1.14 -32.58
N VAL A 318 -24.62 -2.05 -32.35
CA VAL A 318 -24.56 -3.44 -32.82
C VAL A 318 -25.71 -3.73 -33.76
N THR A 319 -25.44 -4.48 -34.83
CA THR A 319 -26.48 -5.00 -35.73
C THR A 319 -26.74 -6.45 -35.39
N CYS A 320 -27.94 -6.74 -34.87
CA CYS A 320 -28.30 -8.09 -34.48
C CYS A 320 -28.93 -8.88 -35.64
N PRO A 321 -28.71 -10.21 -35.69
CA PRO A 321 -29.45 -11.11 -36.58
C PRO A 321 -30.97 -10.96 -36.43
N ALA A 322 -31.69 -11.29 -37.51
CA ALA A 322 -33.15 -11.28 -37.48
C ALA A 322 -33.69 -12.23 -36.39
N GLY A 323 -34.48 -11.69 -35.46
CA GLY A 323 -35.05 -12.43 -34.33
C GLY A 323 -34.32 -12.23 -33.00
N GLU A 324 -33.19 -11.53 -32.98
CA GLU A 324 -32.51 -11.12 -31.74
C GLU A 324 -32.82 -9.67 -31.37
N HIS A 325 -32.70 -9.36 -30.08
CA HIS A 325 -32.88 -8.05 -29.49
C HIS A 325 -31.53 -7.36 -29.30
N VAL A 326 -31.45 -6.07 -29.64
CA VAL A 326 -30.32 -5.21 -29.25
C VAL A 326 -30.53 -4.85 -27.79
N CYS A 327 -29.67 -5.35 -26.93
CA CYS A 327 -29.66 -5.06 -25.50
C CYS A 327 -28.61 -4.02 -25.18
N HIS A 328 -28.92 -3.17 -24.21
CA HIS A 328 -28.10 -2.06 -23.78
C HIS A 328 -27.88 -2.12 -22.28
N MET A 329 -26.63 -1.89 -21.86
CA MET A 329 -26.27 -1.71 -20.46
C MET A 329 -25.63 -0.32 -20.33
N PRO A 330 -26.25 0.58 -19.55
CA PRO A 330 -25.67 1.89 -19.28
C PRO A 330 -24.32 1.77 -18.53
N PRO A 331 -23.48 2.82 -18.56
CA PRO A 331 -22.29 2.90 -17.72
C PRO A 331 -22.64 2.74 -16.23
N SER A 332 -21.92 1.87 -15.53
CA SER A 332 -22.06 1.67 -14.08
C SER A 332 -21.19 2.59 -13.23
N CYS A 333 -20.45 3.51 -13.84
CA CYS A 333 -19.57 4.44 -13.13
C CYS A 333 -19.29 5.69 -13.95
N ASP A 334 -18.92 6.79 -13.28
CA ASP A 334 -18.43 8.00 -13.94
C ASP A 334 -17.10 7.69 -14.66
N GLY A 335 -17.18 7.60 -15.99
CA GLY A 335 -16.06 7.28 -16.88
C GLY A 335 -16.08 5.87 -17.48
N CYS A 336 -16.97 4.99 -17.02
CA CYS A 336 -17.24 3.71 -17.66
C CYS A 336 -17.93 3.90 -19.02
N ASP A 337 -17.81 2.91 -19.90
CA ASP A 337 -18.49 2.89 -21.19
C ASP A 337 -19.70 1.96 -21.12
N GLY A 338 -20.84 2.41 -21.66
CA GLY A 338 -21.98 1.54 -21.92
C GLY A 338 -21.64 0.59 -23.08
N TYR A 339 -22.31 -0.56 -23.12
CA TYR A 339 -22.14 -1.50 -24.24
C TYR A 339 -23.47 -2.06 -24.70
N ASN A 340 -23.52 -2.37 -26.00
CA ASN A 340 -24.65 -3.03 -26.62
C ASN A 340 -24.28 -4.46 -27.01
N TRP A 341 -25.22 -5.40 -26.91
CA TRP A 341 -25.03 -6.79 -27.34
C TRP A 341 -26.33 -7.32 -27.95
N CYS A 342 -26.23 -8.46 -28.62
CA CYS A 342 -27.38 -9.15 -29.18
C CYS A 342 -27.81 -10.30 -28.27
N SER A 343 -29.12 -10.42 -28.05
CA SER A 343 -29.72 -11.48 -27.23
C SER A 343 -30.90 -12.12 -27.95
N SER A 344 -31.00 -13.45 -27.92
CA SER A 344 -32.17 -14.18 -28.40
C SER A 344 -33.39 -14.06 -27.46
N TYR A 345 -33.21 -13.43 -26.29
CA TYR A 345 -34.26 -13.19 -25.29
C TYR A 345 -34.48 -11.69 -25.10
N THR A 346 -35.66 -11.31 -24.61
CA THR A 346 -35.95 -9.92 -24.19
C THR A 346 -34.85 -9.42 -23.27
N CYS A 347 -34.38 -8.20 -23.52
CA CYS A 347 -33.25 -7.63 -22.79
C CYS A 347 -33.56 -7.48 -21.30
N PRO A 348 -32.61 -7.82 -20.41
CA PRO A 348 -32.73 -7.46 -19.01
C PRO A 348 -32.81 -5.93 -18.89
N VAL A 349 -33.60 -5.44 -17.94
CA VAL A 349 -33.65 -4.01 -17.63
C VAL A 349 -32.43 -3.69 -16.77
N TYR A 350 -31.57 -2.79 -17.25
CA TYR A 350 -30.49 -2.21 -16.47
C TYR A 350 -30.79 -0.74 -16.24
N CYS A 351 -30.70 -0.30 -14.99
CA CYS A 351 -30.81 1.10 -14.63
C CYS A 351 -29.42 1.74 -14.70
N ALA A 352 -29.37 2.99 -15.16
CA ALA A 352 -28.19 3.82 -15.01
C ALA A 352 -27.96 4.17 -13.51
N MET A 353 -26.78 4.70 -13.19
CA MET A 353 -26.43 5.12 -11.82
C MET A 353 -27.40 6.14 -11.20
N ASP A 354 -28.13 6.87 -12.04
CA ASP A 354 -29.14 7.87 -11.66
C ASP A 354 -30.59 7.36 -11.76
N GLU A 355 -30.79 6.10 -12.11
CA GLU A 355 -32.11 5.48 -12.25
C GLU A 355 -32.34 4.41 -11.18
N VAL A 356 -33.54 4.39 -10.62
CA VAL A 356 -33.98 3.33 -9.70
C VAL A 356 -35.05 2.50 -10.39
N MET A 357 -34.88 1.18 -10.36
CA MET A 357 -35.87 0.27 -10.91
C MET A 357 -37.15 0.30 -10.06
N CYS A 358 -38.19 0.96 -10.55
CA CYS A 358 -39.51 0.95 -9.92
C CYS A 358 -40.34 -0.21 -10.50
N HIS A 359 -40.61 -1.25 -9.72
CA HIS A 359 -41.55 -2.29 -10.10
C HIS A 359 -42.99 -1.87 -9.77
N ASP A 360 -43.87 -1.87 -10.77
CA ASP A 360 -45.32 -1.76 -10.55
C ASP A 360 -45.86 -3.09 -10.04
N SER A 361 -46.24 -3.13 -8.77
CA SER A 361 -46.70 -4.31 -8.03
C SER A 361 -48.04 -4.88 -8.52
N THR A 362 -48.72 -4.23 -9.46
CA THR A 362 -50.07 -4.63 -9.88
C THR A 362 -50.13 -5.73 -10.95
N THR A 363 -49.00 -6.16 -11.53
CA THR A 363 -49.00 -7.09 -12.68
C THR A 363 -48.25 -8.41 -12.51
N MET A 364 -47.70 -8.74 -11.33
CA MET A 364 -47.08 -10.05 -11.09
C MET A 364 -47.99 -10.99 -10.28
N THR A 365 -48.50 -12.02 -10.95
CA THR A 365 -49.23 -13.15 -10.33
C THR A 365 -48.37 -14.42 -10.20
N ASP A 366 -47.05 -14.33 -10.35
CA ASP A 366 -46.15 -15.47 -10.18
C ASP A 366 -45.25 -15.29 -8.95
N THR A 367 -45.18 -16.35 -8.16
CA THR A 367 -44.55 -16.54 -6.84
C THR A 367 -43.03 -16.34 -6.82
N CYS A 368 -42.53 -15.16 -7.19
CA CYS A 368 -41.17 -14.73 -6.88
C CYS A 368 -41.21 -13.76 -5.70
N SER A 369 -40.78 -14.23 -4.53
CA SER A 369 -40.55 -13.39 -3.35
C SER A 369 -39.56 -12.28 -3.71
N CYS A 370 -39.92 -11.02 -3.47
CA CYS A 370 -39.02 -9.90 -3.71
C CYS A 370 -37.74 -10.03 -2.85
N PRO A 371 -36.55 -9.72 -3.39
CA PRO A 371 -35.34 -9.65 -2.58
C PRO A 371 -35.52 -8.57 -1.50
N VAL A 372 -35.25 -8.96 -0.27
CA VAL A 372 -35.22 -8.05 0.88
C VAL A 372 -33.97 -7.20 0.75
N TYR A 373 -34.08 -5.88 0.85
CA TYR A 373 -32.94 -4.97 0.91
C TYR A 373 -32.84 -4.41 2.32
N CYS A 374 -31.70 -4.64 2.96
CA CYS A 374 -31.42 -4.15 4.31
C CYS A 374 -30.71 -2.80 4.26
N GLY A 375 -30.91 -1.96 5.29
CA GLY A 375 -30.19 -0.68 5.42
C GLY A 375 -28.69 -0.89 5.64
N MET A 376 -27.87 0.18 5.54
CA MET A 376 -26.42 0.08 5.72
C MET A 376 -25.99 -0.38 7.12
N ASP A 377 -26.88 -0.31 8.12
CA ASP A 377 -26.65 -0.77 9.49
C ASP A 377 -27.29 -2.15 9.79
N GLU A 378 -27.76 -2.85 8.76
CA GLU A 378 -28.47 -4.12 8.86
C GLU A 378 -27.85 -5.20 7.98
N VAL A 379 -27.72 -6.41 8.52
CA VAL A 379 -27.30 -7.62 7.82
C VAL A 379 -28.52 -8.40 7.32
N MET A 380 -28.44 -8.93 6.11
CA MET A 380 -29.45 -9.84 5.55
C MET A 380 -29.23 -11.25 6.09
N CYS A 381 -30.24 -11.78 6.75
CA CYS A 381 -30.22 -13.08 7.40
C CYS A 381 -31.15 -14.05 6.70
N HIS A 382 -30.58 -15.13 6.18
CA HIS A 382 -31.36 -16.18 5.54
C HIS A 382 -31.77 -17.24 6.56
N ASP A 383 -33.07 -17.35 6.85
CA ASP A 383 -33.60 -18.45 7.64
C ASP A 383 -33.85 -19.67 6.75
N SER A 384 -32.90 -20.61 6.79
CA SER A 384 -32.99 -21.88 6.05
C SER A 384 -34.19 -22.76 6.42
N THR A 385 -34.85 -22.53 7.55
CA THR A 385 -36.02 -23.31 7.98
C THR A 385 -37.32 -22.80 7.36
N THR A 386 -37.44 -21.48 7.20
CA THR A 386 -38.61 -20.82 6.62
C THR A 386 -38.40 -20.43 5.15
N MET A 387 -37.16 -20.51 4.66
CA MET A 387 -36.73 -20.05 3.34
C MET A 387 -37.04 -18.55 3.12
N THR A 388 -36.87 -17.74 4.17
CA THR A 388 -37.10 -16.29 4.11
C THR A 388 -35.88 -15.50 4.55
N ASP A 389 -35.65 -14.38 3.88
CA ASP A 389 -34.63 -13.40 4.27
C ASP A 389 -35.24 -12.36 5.23
N SER A 390 -34.51 -12.00 6.28
CA SER A 390 -34.88 -10.94 7.22
C SER A 390 -33.69 -10.01 7.49
N CYS A 391 -33.96 -8.74 7.78
CA CYS A 391 -32.90 -7.79 8.17
C CYS A 391 -32.73 -7.80 9.68
N HIS A 392 -31.48 -7.83 10.14
CA HIS A 392 -31.11 -7.73 11.55
C HIS A 392 -30.01 -6.68 11.73
N PRO A 393 -29.90 -6.01 12.89
CA PRO A 393 -28.82 -5.03 13.11
C PRO A 393 -27.44 -5.67 12.93
N ALA A 394 -26.56 -5.03 12.16
CA ALA A 394 -25.20 -5.51 11.88
C ALA A 394 -24.37 -5.73 13.16
N SER A 395 -24.69 -4.99 14.25
CA SER A 395 -24.08 -5.14 15.57
C SER A 395 -24.41 -6.47 16.28
N THR A 396 -25.53 -7.10 15.92
CA THR A 396 -26.06 -8.30 16.60
C THR A 396 -25.86 -9.55 15.73
N GLY A 397 -25.78 -9.36 14.42
CA GLY A 397 -25.69 -10.44 13.44
C GLY A 397 -27.01 -11.19 13.30
N CYS A 398 -26.98 -12.28 12.53
CA CYS A 398 -28.17 -13.09 12.27
C CYS A 398 -28.53 -13.99 13.46
N PRO A 399 -29.84 -14.10 13.81
CA PRO A 399 -30.28 -15.05 14.83
C PRO A 399 -30.10 -16.47 14.31
N ILE A 400 -29.51 -17.33 15.13
CA ILE A 400 -29.36 -18.76 14.84
C ILE A 400 -30.05 -19.60 15.91
N THR A 401 -30.57 -20.76 15.52
CA THR A 401 -31.07 -21.77 16.45
C THR A 401 -30.06 -22.91 16.53
N CYS A 402 -29.51 -23.16 17.72
CA CYS A 402 -28.53 -24.23 17.91
C CYS A 402 -29.18 -25.55 18.36
N PRO A 403 -28.55 -26.70 18.04
CA PRO A 403 -28.96 -27.98 18.58
C PRO A 403 -29.02 -27.99 20.11
N PRO A 404 -29.89 -28.81 20.74
CA PRO A 404 -29.94 -28.93 22.19
C PRO A 404 -28.59 -29.36 22.77
N GLY A 405 -28.00 -28.53 23.63
CA GLY A 405 -26.70 -28.77 24.26
C GLY A 405 -25.58 -27.85 23.74
N ASP A 406 -25.77 -27.22 22.59
CA ASP A 406 -24.83 -26.23 22.05
C ASP A 406 -25.18 -24.82 22.56
N HIS A 407 -24.15 -23.98 22.66
CA HIS A 407 -24.24 -22.57 22.99
C HIS A 407 -24.34 -21.74 21.71
N VAL A 408 -25.22 -20.73 21.71
CA VAL A 408 -25.22 -19.67 20.70
C VAL A 408 -24.11 -18.69 21.07
N CYS A 409 -23.08 -18.63 20.23
CA CYS A 409 -21.94 -17.75 20.42
C CYS A 409 -22.04 -16.56 19.49
N HIS A 410 -21.84 -15.36 20.04
CA HIS A 410 -21.84 -14.11 19.30
C HIS A 410 -20.39 -13.64 19.15
N MET A 411 -19.97 -13.42 17.91
CA MET A 411 -18.72 -12.74 17.61
C MET A 411 -19.04 -11.30 17.18
N PRO A 412 -18.61 -10.29 17.96
CA PRO A 412 -18.79 -8.90 17.58
C PRO A 412 -18.00 -8.58 16.30
N PRO A 413 -18.33 -7.49 15.59
CA PRO A 413 -17.62 -7.07 14.40
C PRO A 413 -16.13 -6.84 14.70
N PRO A 414 -15.19 -7.40 13.92
CA PRO A 414 -13.77 -7.15 14.11
C PRO A 414 -13.31 -5.74 13.66
N CYS A 415 -14.18 -4.97 13.01
CA CYS A 415 -13.86 -3.65 12.48
C CYS A 415 -15.11 -2.78 12.33
N ASP A 416 -14.92 -1.46 12.22
CA ASP A 416 -15.98 -0.52 11.82
C ASP A 416 -16.40 -0.81 10.37
N GLY A 417 -17.60 -1.36 10.21
CA GLY A 417 -18.16 -1.78 8.91
C GLY A 417 -18.13 -3.29 8.66
N CYS A 418 -17.53 -4.07 9.57
CA CYS A 418 -17.67 -5.52 9.56
C CYS A 418 -19.04 -5.93 10.17
N GLU A 419 -19.55 -7.11 9.81
CA GLU A 419 -20.79 -7.65 10.38
C GLU A 419 -20.48 -8.56 11.58
N ALA A 420 -21.30 -8.48 12.63
CA ALA A 420 -21.27 -9.46 13.70
C ALA A 420 -21.81 -10.80 13.18
N HIS A 421 -21.26 -11.91 13.65
CA HIS A 421 -21.77 -13.23 13.28
C HIS A 421 -22.03 -14.10 14.51
N SER A 422 -23.11 -14.89 14.42
CA SER A 422 -23.45 -15.87 15.44
C SER A 422 -23.12 -17.27 14.94
N TYR A 423 -22.60 -18.14 15.81
CA TYR A 423 -22.33 -19.55 15.50
C TYR A 423 -22.66 -20.47 16.68
N CYS A 424 -22.92 -21.75 16.40
CA CYS A 424 -23.17 -22.75 17.43
C CYS A 424 -21.85 -23.36 17.89
N SER A 425 -21.64 -23.49 19.20
CA SER A 425 -20.49 -24.17 19.78
C SER A 425 -20.92 -25.20 20.84
N PRO A 426 -20.39 -26.44 20.81
CA PRO A 426 -20.61 -27.41 21.87
C PRO A 426 -19.87 -27.08 23.18
N SER A 427 -18.99 -26.06 23.17
CA SER A 427 -18.29 -25.55 24.34
C SER A 427 -18.78 -24.15 24.72
N ALA A 428 -18.46 -23.69 25.93
CA ALA A 428 -18.68 -22.30 26.31
C ALA A 428 -18.08 -21.35 25.25
N CYS A 429 -18.79 -20.28 24.95
CA CYS A 429 -18.40 -19.36 23.90
C CYS A 429 -17.08 -18.66 24.26
N PRO A 430 -16.14 -18.56 23.33
CA PRO A 430 -14.98 -17.69 23.48
C PRO A 430 -15.45 -16.27 23.77
N VAL A 431 -14.76 -15.60 24.70
CA VAL A 431 -15.02 -14.20 25.01
C VAL A 431 -14.28 -13.36 23.98
N TYR A 432 -15.04 -12.64 23.16
CA TYR A 432 -14.51 -11.66 22.22
C TYR A 432 -14.67 -10.27 22.83
N CYS A 433 -13.56 -9.56 22.95
CA CYS A 433 -13.54 -8.20 23.45
C CYS A 433 -13.53 -7.21 22.29
N GLY A 434 -14.12 -6.03 22.49
CA GLY A 434 -14.08 -4.97 21.49
C GLY A 434 -12.64 -4.49 21.21
N VAL A 435 -12.45 -3.69 20.16
CA VAL A 435 -11.13 -3.12 19.81
C VAL A 435 -10.50 -2.28 20.92
N ASP A 436 -11.34 -1.71 21.81
CA ASP A 436 -10.92 -0.92 22.97
C ASP A 436 -10.86 -1.74 24.28
N GLU A 437 -10.97 -3.07 24.19
CA GLU A 437 -11.00 -3.96 25.33
C GLU A 437 -9.93 -5.06 25.18
N VAL A 438 -9.29 -5.41 26.30
CA VAL A 438 -8.38 -6.53 26.40
C VAL A 438 -9.09 -7.75 26.97
N THR A 439 -8.88 -8.91 26.33
CA THR A 439 -9.30 -10.21 26.88
C THR A 439 -8.37 -10.58 28.03
N CYS A 440 -8.92 -10.56 29.23
CA CYS A 440 -8.21 -10.93 30.44
C CYS A 440 -8.45 -12.38 30.75
N HIS A 441 -7.43 -13.20 30.51
CA HIS A 441 -7.39 -14.54 31.04
C HIS A 441 -7.18 -14.42 32.55
N VAL A 442 -8.26 -14.57 33.33
CA VAL A 442 -8.20 -14.51 34.78
C VAL A 442 -7.43 -15.73 35.27
N MET A 443 -6.10 -15.59 35.37
CA MET A 443 -5.24 -16.52 36.11
C MET A 443 -5.42 -16.28 37.61
N CYS A 444 -6.65 -16.41 38.11
CA CYS A 444 -6.87 -16.54 39.54
C CYS A 444 -6.39 -17.93 39.96
N HIS A 445 -5.72 -17.98 41.11
CA HIS A 445 -5.14 -19.17 41.72
C HIS A 445 -6.20 -20.22 42.16
N ASP A 446 -7.48 -20.00 41.84
CA ASP A 446 -8.56 -20.97 41.97
C ASP A 446 -8.83 -21.58 40.58
N SER A 447 -8.23 -22.75 40.34
CA SER A 447 -8.30 -23.51 39.09
C SER A 447 -9.70 -23.93 38.66
N THR A 448 -10.75 -23.55 39.40
CA THR A 448 -12.13 -24.01 39.17
C THR A 448 -13.03 -23.00 38.46
N THR A 449 -12.62 -21.73 38.29
CA THR A 449 -13.39 -20.71 37.56
C THR A 449 -12.49 -19.89 36.64
N MET A 450 -11.97 -20.52 35.58
CA MET A 450 -11.35 -19.80 34.47
C MET A 450 -12.44 -19.27 33.55
N THR A 451 -12.89 -18.04 33.80
CA THR A 451 -13.74 -17.29 32.88
C THR A 451 -12.95 -16.10 32.37
N ASP A 452 -12.78 -16.02 31.05
CA ASP A 452 -12.27 -14.82 30.39
C ASP A 452 -13.22 -13.65 30.64
N SER A 453 -12.67 -12.46 30.83
CA SER A 453 -13.46 -11.22 30.94
C SER A 453 -12.82 -10.12 30.10
N CYS A 454 -13.66 -9.25 29.54
CA CYS A 454 -13.19 -8.06 28.84
C CYS A 454 -13.01 -6.90 29.81
N HIS A 455 -11.90 -6.21 29.68
CA HIS A 455 -11.60 -4.98 30.42
C HIS A 455 -11.12 -3.90 29.46
N PRO A 456 -11.33 -2.60 29.74
CA PRO A 456 -10.84 -1.54 28.87
C PRO A 456 -9.33 -1.67 28.65
N ALA A 457 -8.88 -1.60 27.39
CA ALA A 457 -7.47 -1.68 27.01
C ALA A 457 -6.64 -0.56 27.67
N SER A 458 -7.27 0.58 27.95
CA SER A 458 -6.66 1.67 28.71
C SER A 458 -6.32 1.29 30.14
N THR A 459 -7.10 0.38 30.76
CA THR A 459 -6.92 -0.04 32.16
C THR A 459 -6.09 -1.32 32.30
N GLY A 460 -6.16 -2.18 31.28
CA GLY A 460 -5.59 -3.51 31.33
C GLY A 460 -6.38 -4.46 32.23
N CYS A 461 -5.82 -5.65 32.45
CA CYS A 461 -6.46 -6.67 33.26
C CYS A 461 -6.34 -6.37 34.76
N PRO A 462 -7.44 -6.51 35.54
CA PRO A 462 -7.39 -6.35 36.98
C PRO A 462 -6.55 -7.48 37.58
N ILE A 463 -5.64 -7.12 38.49
CA ILE A 463 -4.84 -8.08 39.24
C ILE A 463 -5.15 -7.96 40.73
N THR A 464 -4.98 -9.06 41.46
CA THR A 464 -5.00 -9.06 42.93
C THR A 464 -3.58 -9.17 43.44
N CYS A 465 -3.14 -8.19 44.23
CA CYS A 465 -1.79 -8.20 44.78
C CYS A 465 -1.71 -8.84 46.18
N PRO A 466 -0.54 -9.37 46.57
CA PRO A 466 -0.30 -9.82 47.93
C PRO A 466 -0.57 -8.72 48.96
N PRO A 467 -0.96 -9.07 50.21
CA PRO A 467 -1.16 -8.08 51.27
C PRO A 467 0.10 -7.24 51.51
N GLY A 468 -0.01 -5.92 51.32
CA GLY A 468 1.09 -4.97 51.48
C GLY A 468 1.59 -4.37 50.16
N ASP A 469 1.32 -5.02 49.03
CA ASP A 469 1.65 -4.50 47.70
C ASP A 469 0.49 -3.62 47.17
N GLN A 470 0.85 -2.63 46.35
CA GLN A 470 -0.07 -1.78 45.62
C GLN A 470 -0.27 -2.31 44.20
N VAL A 471 -1.51 -2.25 43.72
CA VAL A 471 -1.80 -2.48 42.30
C VAL A 471 -1.40 -1.22 41.54
N CYS A 472 -0.34 -1.34 40.74
CA CYS A 472 0.16 -0.27 39.91
C CYS A 472 -0.30 -0.46 38.48
N HIS A 473 -0.67 0.65 37.85
CA HIS A 473 -1.19 0.66 36.50
C HIS A 473 -0.22 1.41 35.60
N MET A 474 0.15 0.77 34.49
CA MET A 474 0.83 1.40 33.37
C MET A 474 -0.16 1.57 32.21
N PRO A 475 -0.50 2.80 31.79
CA PRO A 475 -1.36 3.04 30.64
C PRO A 475 -0.66 2.62 29.33
N PRO A 476 -1.41 2.50 28.23
CA PRO A 476 -0.84 2.31 26.89
C PRO A 476 0.22 3.36 26.56
N SER A 477 1.37 2.91 26.07
CA SER A 477 2.46 3.78 25.62
C SER A 477 2.46 4.03 24.10
N CYS A 478 1.55 3.39 23.36
CA CYS A 478 1.40 3.52 21.91
C CYS A 478 -0.05 3.32 21.49
N ASP A 479 -0.43 3.81 20.31
CA ASP A 479 -1.72 3.46 19.72
C ASP A 479 -1.80 1.95 19.46
N GLY A 480 -2.83 1.32 20.00
CA GLY A 480 -3.03 -0.13 19.96
C GLY A 480 -2.23 -0.93 21.00
N CYS A 481 -1.35 -0.30 21.78
CA CYS A 481 -0.76 -0.94 22.96
C CYS A 481 -1.82 -1.14 24.04
N GLN A 482 -1.69 -2.22 24.81
CA GLN A 482 -2.56 -2.46 25.98
C GLN A 482 -1.88 -1.93 27.24
N GLY A 483 -2.67 -1.27 28.10
CA GLY A 483 -2.26 -0.99 29.47
C GLY A 483 -2.12 -2.29 30.25
N HIS A 484 -1.26 -2.30 31.26
CA HIS A 484 -1.16 -3.44 32.16
C HIS A 484 -1.04 -3.02 33.61
N SER A 485 -1.55 -3.88 34.48
CA SER A 485 -1.40 -3.72 35.93
C SER A 485 -0.33 -4.68 36.45
N TYR A 486 0.44 -4.24 37.45
CA TYR A 486 1.46 -5.04 38.13
C TYR A 486 1.49 -4.72 39.64
N CYS A 487 1.99 -5.66 40.45
CA CYS A 487 2.12 -5.46 41.89
C CYS A 487 3.46 -4.80 42.23
N SER A 488 3.43 -3.78 43.07
CA SER A 488 4.64 -3.14 43.61
C SER A 488 4.59 -3.07 45.13
N PRO A 489 5.68 -3.39 45.84
CA PRO A 489 5.78 -3.20 47.29
C PRO A 489 5.91 -1.72 47.69
N GLY A 490 6.13 -0.81 46.72
CA GLY A 490 6.25 0.63 46.94
C GLY A 490 5.07 1.42 46.36
N SER A 491 5.13 2.75 46.48
CA SER A 491 4.23 3.65 45.76
C SER A 491 4.37 3.40 44.25
N CYS A 492 3.25 3.39 43.54
CA CYS A 492 3.27 3.19 42.10
C CYS A 492 3.99 4.34 41.40
N PRO A 493 4.94 4.05 40.50
CA PRO A 493 5.47 5.07 39.61
C PRO A 493 4.32 5.63 38.77
N VAL A 494 4.37 6.93 38.52
CA VAL A 494 3.40 7.59 37.64
C VAL A 494 3.84 7.32 36.21
N TYR A 495 2.94 6.76 35.41
CA TYR A 495 3.12 6.58 33.97
C TYR A 495 1.99 7.32 33.27
N CYS A 496 2.35 8.12 32.28
CA CYS A 496 1.41 8.93 31.54
C CYS A 496 1.05 8.26 30.22
N GLY A 497 -0.20 8.43 29.77
CA GLY A 497 -0.64 7.92 28.48
C GLY A 497 0.06 8.62 27.31
N ILE A 498 -0.18 8.14 26.09
CA ILE A 498 0.41 8.71 24.86
C ILE A 498 0.08 10.20 24.66
N ASP A 499 -1.09 10.65 25.14
CA ASP A 499 -1.55 12.04 25.04
C ASP A 499 -1.26 12.87 26.28
N GLU A 500 -0.47 12.34 27.20
CA GLU A 500 -0.11 13.00 28.45
C GLU A 500 1.41 13.19 28.57
N VAL A 501 1.81 14.26 29.24
CA VAL A 501 3.18 14.55 29.62
C VAL A 501 3.33 14.38 31.13
N MET A 502 4.46 13.79 31.54
CA MET A 502 4.83 13.64 32.94
C MET A 502 5.38 14.96 33.48
N CYS A 503 4.78 15.43 34.55
CA CYS A 503 5.08 16.70 35.18
C CYS A 503 5.56 16.49 36.60
N HIS A 504 6.77 16.93 36.87
CA HIS A 504 7.34 16.87 38.20
C HIS A 504 7.04 18.15 38.98
N ASP A 505 6.24 18.07 40.04
CA ASP A 505 6.06 19.18 40.97
C ASP A 505 7.20 19.16 42.01
N SER A 506 8.17 20.05 41.82
CA SER A 506 9.32 20.18 42.71
C SER A 506 8.97 20.62 44.14
N THR A 507 7.76 21.16 44.37
CA THR A 507 7.33 21.60 45.70
C THR A 507 6.81 20.44 46.55
N THR A 508 6.10 19.52 45.93
CA THR A 508 5.52 18.33 46.57
C THR A 508 6.40 17.09 46.38
N MET A 509 7.39 17.15 45.47
CA MET A 509 8.22 16.03 45.03
C MET A 509 7.37 14.87 44.47
N THR A 510 6.29 15.20 43.77
CA THR A 510 5.39 14.21 43.14
C THR A 510 5.32 14.43 41.64
N ASP A 511 5.25 13.33 40.90
CA ASP A 511 4.98 13.34 39.47
C ASP A 511 3.46 13.29 39.24
N SER A 512 2.97 13.97 38.20
CA SER A 512 1.58 13.95 37.75
C SER A 512 1.51 13.92 36.22
N CYS A 513 0.45 13.36 35.66
CA CYS A 513 0.20 13.38 34.22
C CYS A 513 -0.73 14.53 33.86
N HIS A 514 -0.39 15.25 32.80
CA HIS A 514 -1.21 16.32 32.24
C HIS A 514 -1.32 16.16 30.73
N PRO A 515 -2.44 16.54 30.09
CA PRO A 515 -2.56 16.46 28.64
C PRO A 515 -1.41 17.20 27.94
N LYS A 516 -0.79 16.58 26.92
CA LYS A 516 0.26 17.20 26.10
C LYS A 516 -0.18 18.52 25.49
N SER A 517 -1.47 18.64 25.18
CA SER A 517 -2.10 19.85 24.68
C SER A 517 -2.07 21.02 25.67
N THR A 518 -1.87 20.77 26.96
CA THR A 518 -1.82 21.79 28.03
C THR A 518 -0.41 21.92 28.62
N GLY A 519 0.38 20.85 28.53
CA GLY A 519 1.69 20.78 29.17
C GLY A 519 1.59 20.76 30.70
N CYS A 520 2.76 20.88 31.35
CA CYS A 520 2.84 20.87 32.80
C CYS A 520 2.35 22.18 33.43
N PRO A 521 1.54 22.12 34.51
CA PRO A 521 1.11 23.31 35.23
C PRO A 521 2.32 23.98 35.89
N VAL A 522 2.42 25.30 35.76
CA VAL A 522 3.45 26.11 36.41
C VAL A 522 2.82 27.05 37.43
N THR A 523 3.44 27.15 38.60
CA THR A 523 3.07 28.16 39.61
C THR A 523 3.92 29.39 39.42
N CYS A 524 3.30 30.50 39.00
CA CYS A 524 4.03 31.74 38.75
C CYS A 524 4.07 32.67 39.97
N PRO A 525 5.12 33.52 40.07
CA PRO A 525 5.17 34.58 41.06
C PRO A 525 3.93 35.49 40.98
N PRO A 526 3.50 36.10 42.11
CA PRO A 526 2.39 37.04 42.09
C PRO A 526 2.64 38.20 41.12
N GLY A 527 1.77 38.34 40.12
CA GLY A 527 1.85 39.38 39.08
C GLY A 527 2.34 38.89 37.71
N ASP A 528 2.92 37.70 37.63
CA ASP A 528 3.28 37.06 36.36
C ASP A 528 2.07 36.30 35.77
N ASN A 529 2.03 36.20 34.44
CA ASN A 529 1.06 35.43 33.70
C ASN A 529 1.57 34.00 33.47
N VAL A 530 0.68 33.02 33.62
CA VAL A 530 0.93 31.65 33.15
C VAL A 530 0.68 31.63 31.65
N CYS A 531 1.74 31.47 30.87
CA CYS A 531 1.69 31.40 29.43
C CYS A 531 1.80 29.96 28.97
N HIS A 532 0.98 29.60 27.99
CA HIS A 532 0.93 28.26 27.45
C HIS A 532 1.35 28.28 25.99
N VAL A 533 2.23 27.34 25.61
CA VAL A 533 2.65 27.08 24.24
C VAL A 533 2.11 25.70 23.86
N PRO A 534 1.17 25.63 22.91
CA PRO A 534 0.68 24.36 22.39
C PRO A 534 1.82 23.54 21.73
N PRO A 535 1.66 22.22 21.62
CA PRO A 535 2.56 21.37 20.84
C PRO A 535 2.82 21.90 19.43
N PRO A 536 4.08 22.07 19.00
CA PRO A 536 4.39 22.43 17.62
C PRO A 536 4.32 21.22 16.65
N CYS A 537 4.18 20.01 17.18
CA CYS A 537 4.06 18.76 16.42
C CYS A 537 3.24 17.72 17.20
N ASP A 538 2.67 16.71 16.53
CA ASP A 538 1.84 15.67 17.18
C ASP A 538 2.60 14.88 18.24
N THR A 539 3.92 14.73 18.06
CA THR A 539 4.79 14.04 19.00
C THR A 539 5.47 14.98 20.01
N CYS A 540 5.24 16.28 19.90
CA CYS A 540 5.86 17.29 20.76
C CYS A 540 4.97 17.56 21.97
N ASP A 541 5.57 17.92 23.09
CA ASP A 541 4.81 18.34 24.26
C ASP A 541 4.59 19.86 24.23
N GLY A 542 3.37 20.28 24.56
CA GLY A 542 3.12 21.66 24.94
C GLY A 542 3.79 21.96 26.28
N TYR A 543 4.11 23.22 26.52
CA TYR A 543 4.69 23.63 27.79
C TYR A 543 4.08 24.93 28.30
N SER A 544 4.14 25.11 29.62
CA SER A 544 3.73 26.35 30.25
C SER A 544 4.94 27.05 30.88
N TYR A 545 4.94 28.37 30.89
CA TYR A 545 6.00 29.19 31.46
C TYR A 545 5.46 30.49 32.06
N CYS A 546 6.22 31.09 32.96
CA CYS A 546 5.83 32.34 33.60
C CYS A 546 6.37 33.53 32.81
N SER A 547 5.51 34.52 32.57
CA SER A 547 5.90 35.78 31.90
C SER A 547 5.42 36.99 32.69
N PRO A 548 6.27 37.99 32.94
CA PRO A 548 5.85 39.26 33.54
C PRO A 548 5.02 40.13 32.58
N SER A 549 5.01 39.81 31.28
CA SER A 549 4.18 40.47 30.26
C SER A 549 3.00 39.59 29.85
N SER A 550 2.04 40.15 29.11
CA SER A 550 1.00 39.37 28.44
C SER A 550 1.61 38.24 27.62
N CYS A 551 0.95 37.09 27.61
CA CYS A 551 1.43 35.91 26.92
C CYS A 551 1.43 36.15 25.40
N PRO A 552 2.53 35.83 24.70
CA PRO A 552 2.49 35.70 23.25
C PRO A 552 1.42 34.69 22.86
N VAL A 553 0.71 34.97 21.77
CA VAL A 553 -0.24 34.01 21.21
C VAL A 553 0.57 32.95 20.47
N HIS A 554 0.35 31.69 20.80
CA HIS A 554 0.89 30.54 20.10
C HIS A 554 -0.27 29.69 19.63
N CYS A 555 -0.29 29.38 18.34
CA CYS A 555 -1.37 28.61 17.72
C CYS A 555 -0.95 27.14 17.60
N GLY A 556 -1.93 26.24 17.73
CA GLY A 556 -1.70 24.81 17.49
C GLY A 556 -1.38 24.51 16.02
N MET A 557 -1.00 23.26 15.72
CA MET A 557 -0.67 22.84 14.35
C MET A 557 -1.82 23.05 13.35
N ASP A 558 -3.06 22.87 13.80
CA ASP A 558 -4.25 23.05 12.98
C ASP A 558 -4.81 24.47 13.03
N GLU A 559 -4.01 25.43 13.51
CA GLU A 559 -4.41 26.82 13.64
C GLU A 559 -3.41 27.74 12.93
N VAL A 560 -3.92 28.86 12.44
CA VAL A 560 -3.13 29.95 11.87
C VAL A 560 -3.20 31.16 12.80
N MET A 561 -2.05 31.80 12.99
CA MET A 561 -1.96 33.06 13.72
C MET A 561 -2.43 34.21 12.83
N CYS A 562 -3.42 34.94 13.33
CA CYS A 562 -4.08 36.03 12.65
C CYS A 562 -3.84 37.32 13.40
N HIS A 563 -3.23 38.29 12.73
CA HIS A 563 -3.01 39.61 13.29
C HIS A 563 -4.16 40.54 12.92
N ASP A 564 -4.92 40.99 13.91
CA ASP A 564 -5.91 42.05 13.69
C ASP A 564 -5.23 43.42 13.80
N SER A 565 -4.97 44.02 12.63
CA SER A 565 -4.38 45.36 12.51
C SER A 565 -5.19 46.48 13.18
N THR A 566 -6.49 46.29 13.45
CA THR A 566 -7.33 47.32 14.07
C THR A 566 -7.20 47.34 15.59
N THR A 567 -7.11 46.16 16.20
CA THR A 567 -6.96 46.00 17.65
C THR A 567 -5.50 45.82 18.07
N MET A 568 -4.59 45.58 17.12
CA MET A 568 -3.19 45.22 17.33
C MET A 568 -3.04 43.96 18.21
N THR A 569 -3.97 43.01 18.06
CA THR A 569 -3.94 41.72 18.77
C THR A 569 -3.80 40.55 17.81
N ASP A 570 -3.06 39.53 18.23
CA ASP A 570 -2.98 38.26 17.54
C ASP A 570 -4.08 37.31 18.06
N SER A 571 -4.64 36.48 17.19
CA SER A 571 -5.59 35.42 17.53
C SER A 571 -5.31 34.14 16.72
N CYS A 572 -5.69 32.99 17.25
CA CYS A 572 -5.59 31.72 16.52
C CYS A 572 -6.94 31.37 15.90
N HIS A 573 -6.93 30.91 14.65
CA HIS A 573 -8.10 30.43 13.93
C HIS A 573 -7.79 29.10 13.24
N PRO A 574 -8.76 28.19 13.06
CA PRO A 574 -8.51 26.93 12.36
C PRO A 574 -7.87 27.16 10.99
N ALA A 575 -6.77 26.47 10.70
CA ALA A 575 -6.01 26.58 9.45
C ALA A 575 -6.89 26.28 8.22
N SER A 576 -7.90 25.42 8.38
CA SER A 576 -8.91 25.14 7.37
C SER A 576 -9.77 26.35 6.99
N THR A 577 -10.01 27.26 7.94
CA THR A 577 -10.82 28.48 7.75
C THR A 577 -9.94 29.70 7.40
N GLY A 578 -8.70 29.71 7.86
CA GLY A 578 -7.81 30.85 7.70
C GLY A 578 -8.19 32.03 8.61
N CYS A 579 -7.54 33.18 8.39
CA CYS A 579 -7.81 34.37 9.18
C CYS A 579 -9.12 35.07 8.79
N PRO A 580 -9.94 35.52 9.76
CA PRO A 580 -11.12 36.31 9.46
C PRO A 580 -10.69 37.65 8.84
N VAL A 581 -11.38 38.05 7.76
CA VAL A 581 -11.19 39.35 7.13
C VAL A 581 -12.44 40.21 7.28
N THR A 582 -12.26 41.46 7.68
CA THR A 582 -13.35 42.44 7.72
C THR A 582 -13.40 43.17 6.39
N CYS A 583 -14.45 42.95 5.60
CA CYS A 583 -14.59 43.57 4.29
C CYS A 583 -15.32 44.91 4.33
N PRO A 584 -15.01 45.84 3.42
CA PRO A 584 -15.79 47.05 3.23
C PRO A 584 -17.27 46.75 2.99
N PRO A 585 -18.19 47.65 3.39
CA PRO A 585 -19.61 47.48 3.10
C PRO A 585 -19.85 47.32 1.59
N GLY A 586 -20.43 46.18 1.19
CA GLY A 586 -20.72 45.85 -0.21
C GLY A 586 -19.79 44.79 -0.81
N ASP A 587 -18.64 44.51 -0.18
CA ASP A 587 -17.76 43.42 -0.58
C ASP A 587 -18.18 42.10 0.10
N HIS A 588 -17.84 40.98 -0.55
CA HIS A 588 -18.05 39.62 -0.07
C HIS A 588 -16.76 39.07 0.56
N VAL A 589 -16.90 38.39 1.70
CA VAL A 589 -15.81 37.58 2.26
C VAL A 589 -15.74 36.29 1.44
N CYS A 590 -14.65 36.13 0.70
CA CYS A 590 -14.35 34.90 -0.03
C CYS A 590 -13.31 34.09 0.71
N HIS A 591 -13.40 32.77 0.55
CA HIS A 591 -12.55 31.81 1.23
C HIS A 591 -12.05 30.78 0.21
N SER A 592 -10.75 30.51 0.24
CA SER A 592 -10.15 29.37 -0.45
C SER A 592 -9.72 28.39 0.62
N PRO A 593 -10.27 27.16 0.64
CA PRO A 593 -9.81 26.13 1.56
C PRO A 593 -8.35 25.80 1.29
N ALA A 594 -7.68 25.24 2.29
CA ALA A 594 -6.34 24.71 2.15
C ALA A 594 -6.31 23.64 1.04
N THR A 595 -5.39 23.78 0.09
CA THR A 595 -5.22 22.83 -1.03
C THR A 595 -4.20 21.74 -0.73
N CYS A 596 -3.51 21.81 0.41
CA CYS A 596 -2.53 20.84 0.84
C CYS A 596 -2.52 20.68 2.37
N GLN A 597 -2.05 19.52 2.85
CA GLN A 597 -1.80 19.28 4.27
C GLN A 597 -0.64 20.20 4.73
N GLY A 598 -0.93 21.14 5.62
CA GLY A 598 0.01 22.20 6.04
C GLY A 598 -0.09 23.53 5.26
N CYS A 599 -0.91 23.61 4.21
CA CYS A 599 -1.31 24.89 3.62
C CYS A 599 -2.40 25.52 4.48
N HIS A 600 -2.38 26.85 4.62
CA HIS A 600 -3.48 27.57 5.26
C HIS A 600 -4.52 27.97 4.21
N GLY A 601 -5.80 27.81 4.54
CA GLY A 601 -6.85 28.51 3.84
C GLY A 601 -6.64 30.02 4.00
N TYR A 602 -7.03 30.81 3.00
CA TYR A 602 -6.98 32.26 3.11
C TYR A 602 -8.32 32.85 2.73
N SER A 603 -8.67 33.92 3.45
CA SER A 603 -9.88 34.69 3.21
C SER A 603 -9.50 36.04 2.61
N TRP A 604 -10.30 36.54 1.66
CA TRP A 604 -10.09 37.85 1.03
C TRP A 604 -11.42 38.55 0.76
N CYS A 605 -11.36 39.87 0.59
CA CYS A 605 -12.51 40.67 0.21
C CYS A 605 -12.63 40.75 -1.30
N SER A 606 -13.82 40.45 -1.82
CA SER A 606 -14.12 40.51 -3.25
C SER A 606 -15.33 41.41 -3.49
N PRO A 607 -15.26 42.41 -4.39
CA PRO A 607 -16.41 43.24 -4.76
C PRO A 607 -17.47 42.46 -5.57
N THR A 608 -17.18 41.23 -5.98
CA THR A 608 -18.09 40.32 -6.67
C THR A 608 -18.32 39.05 -5.83
N PRO A 609 -19.49 38.38 -5.96
CA PRO A 609 -19.73 37.09 -5.31
C PRO A 609 -18.60 36.09 -5.60
N CYS A 610 -18.25 35.29 -4.59
CA CYS A 610 -17.14 34.34 -4.70
C CYS A 610 -17.42 33.30 -5.78
N ALA A 611 -16.43 33.03 -6.62
CA ALA A 611 -16.50 31.90 -7.55
C ALA A 611 -16.51 30.61 -6.73
N ILE A 612 -17.53 29.78 -6.94
CA ILE A 612 -17.68 28.45 -6.33
C ILE A 612 -16.77 27.47 -7.06
#